data_AF-A0A3D9C1S1-F1
#
_entry.id   AF-A0A3D9C1S1-F1
#
_cell.length_a   1.000
_cell.length_b   1.000
_cell.length_c   1.000
_cell.angle_alpha   90.00
_cell.angle_beta   90.00
_cell.angle_gamma   90.00
#
_symmetry.space_group_name_H-M   'P 1'
#
loop_
_entity.id
_entity.type
_entity.pdbx_description
1 polymer ?
#
loop_
_entity_poly.entity_id
_entity_poly.type
_entity_poly.pdbx_seq_one_letter_code
_entity_poly.pdbx_strand_id
1 'polypeptide(L)'
;MTEQEIRELIQNELTNKEWGFTEQVLEIHTPVYQDGKIIIENIVDDNNEKIVYLPIVDEHFYLAFWIHTKNKEIIGISIEPGVSIYYKAISENYSSNDLRDITRLEITKSWNKDDQRKSNAGSYGFSCIMIEADKKPDVFERKLDILLSELMKDPDGVKKLSDLADTTIQVVIHYHNGNGMIGGPSLSDKNIKTLADLNLSIDFDFYISGNQYIS
;
A
#
# COMPACT_ATOMS: atom_id res chain seq x y z
N MET A 1 3.48 1.53 24.49
CA MET A 1 4.14 0.23 24.30
C MET A 1 5.31 0.43 23.36
N THR A 2 6.49 -0.11 23.69
CA THR A 2 7.70 0.01 22.86
C THR A 2 7.68 -1.01 21.72
N GLU A 3 8.50 -0.78 20.69
CA GLU A 3 8.67 -1.76 19.61
C GLU A 3 9.22 -3.09 20.11
N GLN A 4 10.09 -3.08 21.12
CA GLN A 4 10.62 -4.30 21.72
C GLN A 4 9.53 -5.12 22.42
N GLU A 5 8.63 -4.46 23.18
CA GLU A 5 7.48 -5.13 23.81
C GLU A 5 6.53 -5.74 22.75
N ILE A 6 6.29 -5.03 21.64
CA ILE A 6 5.51 -5.54 20.50
C ILE A 6 6.14 -6.81 19.93
N ARG A 7 7.45 -6.74 19.69
CA ARG A 7 8.22 -7.82 19.09
C ARG A 7 8.21 -9.07 19.94
N GLU A 8 8.36 -8.93 21.26
CA GLU A 8 8.29 -10.04 22.20
C GLU A 8 6.90 -10.68 22.23
N LEU A 9 5.84 -9.86 22.26
CA LEU A 9 4.46 -10.33 22.26
C LEU A 9 4.14 -11.15 20.99
N ILE A 10 4.51 -10.62 19.82
CA ILE A 10 4.31 -11.29 18.54
C ILE A 10 5.19 -12.55 18.44
N GLN A 11 6.45 -12.48 18.85
CA GLN A 11 7.34 -13.65 18.83
C GLN A 11 6.81 -14.78 19.72
N ASN A 12 6.21 -14.46 20.87
CA ASN A 12 5.57 -15.44 21.74
C ASN A 12 4.41 -16.13 21.01
N GLU A 13 3.54 -15.37 20.35
CA GLU A 13 2.43 -15.94 19.56
C GLU A 13 2.93 -16.79 18.39
N LEU A 14 3.91 -16.34 17.60
CA LEU A 14 4.45 -17.14 16.49
C LEU A 14 5.10 -18.45 16.95
N THR A 15 5.66 -18.45 18.16
CA THR A 15 6.28 -19.64 18.75
C THR A 15 5.22 -20.63 19.26
N ASN A 16 4.29 -20.14 20.08
CA ASN A 16 3.33 -20.98 20.81
C ASN A 16 2.04 -21.25 20.04
N LYS A 17 1.68 -20.38 19.09
CA LYS A 17 0.51 -20.47 18.20
C LYS A 17 -0.79 -20.61 18.99
N GLU A 18 -1.03 -19.71 19.93
CA GLU A 18 -2.24 -19.79 20.78
C GLU A 18 -3.50 -19.47 19.97
N TRP A 19 -3.39 -18.67 18.90
CA TRP A 19 -4.46 -18.43 17.96
C TRP A 19 -4.43 -19.46 16.84
N GLY A 20 -5.56 -20.14 16.62
CA GLY A 20 -5.68 -21.12 15.52
C GLY A 20 -5.41 -20.54 14.13
N PHE A 21 -5.64 -19.23 13.94
CA PHE A 21 -5.28 -18.56 12.70
C PHE A 21 -3.76 -18.49 12.48
N THR A 22 -2.98 -18.26 13.55
CA THR A 22 -1.52 -18.26 13.48
C THR A 22 -0.99 -19.63 13.04
N GLU A 23 -1.55 -20.71 13.60
CA GLU A 23 -1.20 -22.07 13.20
C GLU A 23 -1.43 -22.27 11.69
N GLN A 24 -2.63 -21.96 11.21
CA GLN A 24 -2.99 -22.11 9.79
C GLN A 24 -2.11 -21.28 8.84
N VAL A 25 -1.83 -20.01 9.17
CA VAL A 25 -0.97 -19.17 8.33
C VAL A 25 0.44 -19.72 8.29
N LEU A 26 1.00 -20.14 9.43
CA LEU A 26 2.38 -20.61 9.50
C LEU A 26 2.60 -22.00 8.87
N GLU A 27 1.54 -22.75 8.56
CA GLU A 27 1.64 -23.96 7.75
C GLU A 27 1.99 -23.68 6.28
N ILE A 28 1.57 -22.53 5.76
CA ILE A 28 1.67 -22.21 4.33
C ILE A 28 2.51 -20.97 4.02
N HIS A 29 2.80 -20.15 5.03
CA HIS A 29 3.55 -18.90 4.92
C HIS A 29 4.62 -18.80 5.99
N THR A 30 5.66 -18.03 5.68
CA THR A 30 6.76 -17.76 6.62
C THR A 30 6.97 -16.26 6.75
N PRO A 31 6.82 -15.68 7.95
CA PRO A 31 7.20 -14.30 8.21
C PRO A 31 8.69 -14.09 7.92
N VAL A 32 9.09 -12.89 7.49
CA VAL A 32 10.50 -12.59 7.24
C VAL A 32 11.24 -12.40 8.57
N TYR A 33 12.43 -12.98 8.67
CA TYR A 33 13.36 -12.81 9.78
C TYR A 33 14.69 -12.22 9.30
N GLN A 34 15.29 -11.37 10.14
CA GLN A 34 16.66 -10.90 9.98
C GLN A 34 17.41 -11.08 11.30
N ASP A 35 18.59 -11.70 11.25
CA ASP A 35 19.42 -11.99 12.43
C ASP A 35 18.65 -12.71 13.55
N GLY A 36 17.74 -13.63 13.16
CA GLY A 36 16.91 -14.40 14.08
C GLY A 36 15.75 -13.64 14.72
N LYS A 37 15.49 -12.40 14.29
CA LYS A 37 14.36 -11.57 14.76
C LYS A 37 13.36 -11.36 13.64
N ILE A 38 12.06 -11.42 13.95
CA ILE A 38 11.01 -11.04 12.98
C ILE A 38 11.28 -9.64 12.41
N ILE A 39 10.92 -9.39 11.16
CA ILE A 39 10.89 -8.03 10.62
C ILE A 39 9.52 -7.42 10.86
N ILE A 40 9.49 -6.19 11.35
CA ILE A 40 8.27 -5.39 11.44
C ILE A 40 8.38 -4.31 10.36
N GLU A 41 7.51 -4.37 9.36
CA GLU A 41 7.52 -3.45 8.22
C GLU A 41 6.84 -2.11 8.57
N ASN A 42 5.77 -2.16 9.37
CA ASN A 42 5.10 -0.97 9.87
C ASN A 42 4.36 -1.22 11.18
N ILE A 43 4.20 -0.14 11.96
CA ILE A 43 3.33 -0.07 13.13
C ILE A 43 2.44 1.16 12.96
N VAL A 44 1.14 0.93 12.88
CA VAL A 44 0.13 1.99 12.77
C VAL A 44 -0.55 2.18 14.12
N ASP A 45 -0.58 3.41 14.60
CA ASP A 45 -1.37 3.80 15.77
C ASP A 45 -2.83 4.03 15.36
N ASP A 46 -3.74 3.25 15.93
CA ASP A 46 -5.19 3.37 15.69
C ASP A 46 -5.93 3.48 17.02
N ASN A 47 -6.07 4.72 17.50
CA ASN A 47 -6.71 5.03 18.78
C ASN A 47 -6.07 4.27 19.96
N ASN A 48 -6.79 3.29 20.52
CA ASN A 48 -6.32 2.46 21.64
C ASN A 48 -5.61 1.19 21.17
N GLU A 49 -5.40 1.03 19.87
CA GLU A 49 -4.85 -0.16 19.24
C GLU A 49 -3.59 0.20 18.44
N LYS A 50 -2.77 -0.82 18.20
CA LYS A 50 -1.67 -0.79 17.24
C LYS A 50 -1.86 -1.91 16.25
N ILE A 51 -1.70 -1.61 14.96
CA ILE A 51 -1.67 -2.61 13.90
C ILE A 51 -0.22 -2.80 13.48
N VAL A 52 0.29 -4.01 13.59
CA VAL A 52 1.68 -4.35 13.33
C VAL A 52 1.74 -5.26 12.11
N TYR A 53 2.46 -4.82 11.08
CA TYR A 53 2.56 -5.54 9.81
C TYR A 53 3.90 -6.27 9.73
N LEU A 54 3.84 -7.59 9.58
CA LEU A 54 5.00 -8.44 9.29
C LEU A 54 4.97 -8.80 7.80
N PRO A 55 6.09 -8.63 7.07
CA PRO A 55 6.20 -9.12 5.72
C PRO A 55 6.29 -10.65 5.71
N ILE A 56 5.76 -11.25 4.64
CA ILE A 56 5.83 -12.69 4.36
C ILE A 56 6.85 -12.92 3.23
N VAL A 57 7.63 -13.99 3.33
CA VAL A 57 8.64 -14.35 2.33
C VAL A 57 7.98 -14.56 0.96
N ASP A 58 8.55 -13.93 -0.07
CA ASP A 58 8.13 -14.01 -1.47
C ASP A 58 6.68 -13.57 -1.75
N GLU A 59 6.06 -12.83 -0.83
CA GLU A 59 4.67 -12.36 -0.95
C GLU A 59 4.56 -10.84 -0.82
N HIS A 60 3.47 -10.30 -1.35
CA HIS A 60 3.17 -8.86 -1.32
C HIS A 60 2.12 -8.46 -0.28
N PHE A 61 1.51 -9.42 0.41
CA PHE A 61 0.60 -9.19 1.53
C PHE A 61 1.33 -9.40 2.87
N TYR A 62 0.65 -9.05 3.97
CA TYR A 62 1.25 -8.97 5.30
C TYR A 62 0.49 -9.82 6.31
N LEU A 63 1.21 -10.41 7.26
CA LEU A 63 0.61 -10.91 8.49
C LEU A 63 0.49 -9.75 9.46
N ALA A 64 -0.73 -9.40 9.83
CA ALA A 64 -1.02 -8.27 10.69
C ALA A 64 -1.46 -8.72 12.09
N PHE A 65 -1.05 -7.96 13.11
CA PHE A 65 -1.43 -8.15 14.50
C PHE A 65 -2.08 -6.88 15.04
N TRP A 66 -3.28 -7.01 15.60
CA TRP A 66 -3.97 -5.95 16.31
C TRP A 66 -3.66 -6.10 17.79
N ILE A 67 -3.09 -5.06 18.39
CA ILE A 67 -2.66 -5.08 19.78
C ILE A 67 -3.36 -3.96 20.52
N HIS A 68 -4.11 -4.32 21.56
CA HIS A 68 -4.71 -3.33 22.45
C HIS A 68 -3.62 -2.72 23.34
N THR A 69 -3.34 -1.43 23.16
CA THR A 69 -2.16 -0.75 23.74
C THR A 69 -2.17 -0.68 25.26
N LYS A 70 -3.35 -0.61 25.87
CA LYS A 70 -3.52 -0.53 27.34
C LYS A 70 -3.35 -1.89 28.01
N ASN A 71 -3.92 -2.95 27.43
CA ASN A 71 -3.85 -4.30 27.99
C ASN A 71 -2.59 -5.05 27.54
N LYS A 72 -1.91 -4.56 26.49
CA LYS A 72 -0.73 -5.17 25.88
C LYS A 72 -1.00 -6.62 25.42
N GLU A 73 -2.16 -6.83 24.79
CA GLU A 73 -2.62 -8.14 24.32
C GLU A 73 -2.95 -8.11 22.84
N ILE A 74 -2.67 -9.22 22.15
CA ILE A 74 -3.14 -9.43 20.78
C ILE A 74 -4.66 -9.65 20.85
N ILE A 75 -5.41 -8.82 20.13
CA ILE A 75 -6.87 -8.88 20.04
C ILE A 75 -7.36 -9.36 18.67
N GLY A 76 -6.45 -9.49 17.71
CA GLY A 76 -6.75 -9.96 16.37
C GLY A 76 -5.48 -10.27 15.59
N ILE A 77 -5.60 -11.20 14.66
CA ILE A 77 -4.57 -11.58 13.71
C ILE A 77 -5.27 -11.84 12.37
N SER A 78 -4.71 -11.33 11.28
CA SER A 78 -5.27 -11.49 9.93
C SER A 78 -4.14 -11.43 8.89
N ILE A 79 -4.47 -11.82 7.66
CA ILE A 79 -3.66 -11.46 6.50
C ILE A 79 -4.26 -10.18 5.89
N GLU A 80 -3.45 -9.14 5.79
CA GLU A 80 -3.81 -7.86 5.18
C GLU A 80 -3.18 -7.74 3.79
N PRO A 81 -3.93 -7.24 2.80
CA PRO A 81 -3.40 -7.13 1.45
C PRO A 81 -2.28 -6.08 1.37
N GLY A 82 -1.36 -6.28 0.44
CA GLY A 82 -0.43 -5.23 0.07
C GLY A 82 -1.12 -4.16 -0.76
N VAL A 83 -1.04 -2.91 -0.33
CA VAL A 83 -1.70 -1.79 -1.00
C VAL A 83 -0.68 -0.75 -1.43
N SER A 84 -0.66 -0.44 -2.73
CA SER A 84 0.05 0.70 -3.29
C SER A 84 -0.94 1.65 -3.95
N ILE A 85 -0.87 2.94 -3.60
CA ILE A 85 -1.74 3.97 -4.17
C ILE A 85 -0.87 5.14 -4.60
N TYR A 86 -0.99 5.53 -5.86
CA TYR A 86 -0.23 6.64 -6.40
C TYR A 86 -1.02 7.42 -7.43
N TYR A 87 -0.79 8.72 -7.45
CA TYR A 87 -1.19 9.58 -8.56
C TYR A 87 -0.22 9.37 -9.72
N LYS A 88 -0.77 9.35 -10.92
CA LYS A 88 -0.03 9.17 -12.16
C LYS A 88 -0.53 10.18 -13.19
N ALA A 89 0.39 10.88 -13.84
CA ALA A 89 0.12 11.70 -15.02
C ALA A 89 0.98 11.21 -16.17
N ILE A 90 0.35 10.82 -17.28
CA ILE A 90 1.04 10.35 -18.49
C ILE A 90 0.78 11.26 -19.67
N SER A 91 1.80 11.45 -20.51
CA SER A 91 1.65 12.23 -21.72
C SER A 91 2.49 11.67 -22.87
N GLU A 92 1.92 11.69 -24.06
CA GLU A 92 2.66 11.44 -25.31
C GLU A 92 3.30 12.71 -25.89
N ASN A 93 2.87 13.89 -25.41
CA ASN A 93 3.24 15.20 -25.97
C ASN A 93 4.20 15.99 -25.08
N TYR A 94 4.24 15.70 -23.78
CA TYR A 94 5.08 16.38 -22.80
C TYR A 94 6.18 15.45 -22.27
N SER A 95 7.36 16.01 -21.99
CA SER A 95 8.42 15.29 -21.27
C SER A 95 8.11 15.18 -19.78
N SER A 96 8.81 14.33 -19.05
CA SER A 96 8.67 14.28 -17.59
C SER A 96 9.07 15.59 -16.90
N ASN A 97 9.96 16.38 -17.51
CA ASN A 97 10.37 17.67 -16.97
C ASN A 97 9.27 18.71 -17.16
N ASP A 98 8.64 18.75 -18.34
CA ASP A 98 7.49 19.62 -18.58
C ASP A 98 6.35 19.32 -17.60
N LEU A 99 6.09 18.03 -17.33
CA LEU A 99 5.08 17.62 -16.35
C LEU A 99 5.46 18.02 -14.92
N ARG A 100 6.75 17.88 -14.55
CA ARG A 100 7.26 18.30 -13.23
C ARG A 100 7.08 19.79 -13.01
N ASP A 101 7.30 20.61 -14.02
CA ASP A 101 7.23 22.08 -13.90
C ASP A 101 5.80 22.62 -13.75
N ILE A 102 4.77 21.79 -13.97
CA ILE A 102 3.36 22.18 -13.82
C ILE A 102 2.93 22.20 -12.34
N THR A 103 3.54 21.39 -11.49
CA THR A 103 3.16 21.24 -10.09
C THR A 103 4.32 21.47 -9.13
N ARG A 104 4.01 21.86 -7.90
CA ARG A 104 4.98 22.02 -6.80
C ARG A 104 5.12 20.76 -5.95
N LEU A 105 4.36 19.71 -6.26
CA LEU A 105 4.38 18.46 -5.50
C LEU A 105 5.66 17.67 -5.73
N GLU A 106 6.07 16.91 -4.71
CA GLU A 106 7.24 16.04 -4.81
C GLU A 106 6.92 14.81 -5.66
N ILE A 107 7.62 14.67 -6.78
CA ILE A 107 7.45 13.53 -7.69
C ILE A 107 8.35 12.38 -7.24
N THR A 108 7.72 11.26 -6.90
CA THR A 108 8.40 10.05 -6.38
C THR A 108 9.06 9.23 -7.48
N LYS A 109 8.51 9.27 -8.70
CA LYS A 109 9.05 8.56 -9.86
C LYS A 109 8.70 9.28 -11.16
N SER A 110 9.57 9.22 -12.14
CA SER A 110 9.27 9.67 -13.50
C SER A 110 10.09 8.92 -14.54
N TRP A 111 9.66 9.01 -15.78
CA TRP A 111 10.40 8.61 -16.97
C TRP A 111 9.91 9.41 -18.17
N ASN A 112 10.72 9.49 -19.21
CA ASN A 112 10.34 10.03 -20.50
C ASN A 112 9.87 8.92 -21.43
N LYS A 113 9.13 9.33 -22.46
CA LYS A 113 8.97 8.52 -23.67
C LYS A 113 10.35 8.11 -24.19
N ASP A 114 10.42 6.87 -24.69
CA ASP A 114 11.62 6.21 -25.20
C ASP A 114 12.71 5.82 -24.19
N ASP A 115 12.55 6.20 -22.91
CA ASP A 115 13.40 5.66 -21.85
C ASP A 115 13.28 4.14 -21.77
N GLN A 116 14.39 3.46 -21.48
CA GLN A 116 14.42 2.00 -21.34
C GLN A 116 13.72 1.56 -20.05
N ARG A 117 12.85 0.55 -20.14
CA ARG A 117 12.21 -0.05 -18.97
C ARG A 117 13.24 -0.85 -18.17
N LYS A 118 13.15 -0.78 -16.84
CA LYS A 118 14.04 -1.53 -15.92
C LYS A 118 14.02 -3.05 -16.13
N SER A 119 12.92 -3.60 -16.65
CA SER A 119 12.76 -5.03 -16.93
C SER A 119 13.35 -5.48 -18.26
N ASN A 120 14.06 -4.60 -19.00
CA ASN A 120 14.50 -4.82 -20.39
C ASN A 120 13.35 -5.17 -21.37
N ALA A 121 12.10 -4.92 -20.99
CA ALA A 121 10.91 -5.20 -21.79
C ALA A 121 10.63 -4.11 -22.85
N GLY A 122 11.68 -3.50 -23.42
CA GLY A 122 11.59 -2.38 -24.37
C GLY A 122 11.55 -1.00 -23.71
N SER A 123 11.16 0.02 -24.49
CA SER A 123 11.07 1.41 -24.03
C SER A 123 9.66 1.81 -23.58
N TYR A 124 9.54 2.96 -22.91
CA TYR A 124 8.26 3.57 -22.58
C TYR A 124 7.65 4.27 -23.80
N GLY A 125 6.34 4.08 -24.04
CA GLY A 125 5.62 4.75 -25.15
C GLY A 125 5.16 6.19 -24.84
N PHE A 126 5.31 6.62 -23.58
CA PHE A 126 4.85 7.89 -23.04
C PHE A 126 5.76 8.34 -21.91
N SER A 127 5.75 9.64 -21.61
CA SER A 127 6.37 10.21 -20.41
C SER A 127 5.41 10.12 -19.23
N CYS A 128 5.95 10.04 -18.02
CA CYS A 128 5.15 9.92 -16.80
C CYS A 128 5.80 10.64 -15.62
N ILE A 129 4.96 11.18 -14.75
CA ILE A 129 5.29 11.49 -13.36
C ILE A 129 4.36 10.72 -12.42
N MET A 130 4.86 10.37 -11.24
CA MET A 130 4.10 9.66 -10.21
C MET A 130 4.32 10.31 -8.85
N ILE A 131 3.28 10.29 -8.01
CA ILE A 131 3.33 10.72 -6.62
C ILE A 131 2.76 9.58 -5.77
N GLU A 132 3.57 9.05 -4.87
CA GLU A 132 3.20 7.97 -3.94
C GLU A 132 3.51 8.46 -2.52
N ALA A 133 2.48 8.97 -1.84
CA ALA A 133 2.66 9.71 -0.59
C ALA A 133 3.06 8.81 0.59
N ASP A 134 2.73 7.52 0.54
CA ASP A 134 3.11 6.55 1.57
C ASP A 134 3.37 5.18 0.95
N LYS A 135 4.55 4.62 1.24
CA LYS A 135 4.99 3.29 0.78
C LYS A 135 4.85 2.20 1.83
N LYS A 136 4.56 2.56 3.08
CA LYS A 136 4.48 1.59 4.17
C LYS A 136 3.19 0.77 4.05
N PRO A 137 3.17 -0.47 4.55
CA PRO A 137 1.94 -1.26 4.66
C PRO A 137 0.89 -0.52 5.48
N ASP A 138 -0.30 -0.35 4.92
CA ASP A 138 -1.47 0.14 5.62
C ASP A 138 -2.73 -0.17 4.81
N VAL A 139 -3.90 0.03 5.41
CA VAL A 139 -5.21 -0.13 4.76
C VAL A 139 -5.42 0.93 3.67
N PHE A 140 -6.18 0.55 2.65
CA PHE A 140 -6.48 1.38 1.49
C PHE A 140 -6.99 2.78 1.85
N GLU A 141 -7.95 2.87 2.77
CA GLU A 141 -8.64 4.11 3.12
C GLU A 141 -7.67 5.15 3.68
N ARG A 142 -6.78 4.76 4.60
CA ARG A 142 -5.78 5.66 5.17
C ARG A 142 -4.76 6.11 4.12
N LYS A 143 -4.28 5.19 3.28
CA LYS A 143 -3.32 5.52 2.22
C LYS A 143 -3.93 6.46 1.18
N LEU A 144 -5.20 6.26 0.81
CA LEU A 144 -5.89 7.14 -0.11
C LEU A 144 -6.07 8.54 0.50
N ASP A 145 -6.47 8.62 1.77
CA ASP A 145 -6.60 9.89 2.48
C ASP A 145 -5.26 10.65 2.54
N ILE A 146 -4.15 9.96 2.76
CA ILE A 146 -2.80 10.54 2.75
C ILE A 146 -2.46 11.06 1.35
N LEU A 147 -2.67 10.27 0.29
CA LEU A 147 -2.38 10.69 -1.08
C LEU A 147 -3.24 11.90 -1.48
N LEU A 148 -4.56 11.85 -1.26
CA LEU A 148 -5.44 12.96 -1.60
C LEU A 148 -5.08 14.23 -0.83
N SER A 149 -4.67 14.09 0.44
CA SER A 149 -4.17 15.24 1.23
C SER A 149 -2.87 15.80 0.65
N GLU A 150 -1.99 14.97 0.10
CA GLU A 150 -0.78 15.41 -0.60
C GLU A 150 -1.14 16.20 -1.86
N LEU A 151 -2.02 15.67 -2.70
CA LEU A 151 -2.45 16.32 -3.95
C LEU A 151 -3.13 17.67 -3.69
N MET A 152 -3.91 17.76 -2.60
CA MET A 152 -4.59 18.99 -2.19
C MET A 152 -3.64 20.10 -1.72
N LYS A 153 -2.33 19.85 -1.59
CA LYS A 153 -1.34 20.92 -1.36
C LYS A 153 -1.11 21.80 -2.60
N ASP A 154 -1.42 21.29 -3.79
CA ASP A 154 -1.32 22.03 -5.06
C ASP A 154 -2.47 21.66 -6.01
N PRO A 155 -3.72 22.00 -5.66
CA PRO A 155 -4.90 21.58 -6.43
C PRO A 155 -4.91 22.18 -7.83
N ASP A 156 -4.37 23.39 -8.01
CA ASP A 156 -4.27 24.05 -9.32
C ASP A 156 -3.27 23.33 -10.23
N GLY A 157 -2.11 22.92 -9.69
CA GLY A 157 -1.13 22.11 -10.42
C GLY A 157 -1.70 20.75 -10.84
N VAL A 158 -2.41 20.07 -9.93
CA VAL A 158 -3.06 18.77 -10.21
C VAL A 158 -4.13 18.91 -11.29
N LYS A 159 -5.00 19.92 -11.21
CA LYS A 159 -6.01 20.18 -12.25
C LYS A 159 -5.38 20.49 -13.60
N LYS A 160 -4.35 21.33 -13.62
CA LYS A 160 -3.64 21.68 -14.84
C LYS A 160 -2.94 20.47 -15.46
N LEU A 161 -2.43 19.55 -14.63
CA LEU A 161 -1.95 18.25 -15.12
C LEU A 161 -3.09 17.44 -15.77
N SER A 162 -4.26 17.37 -15.14
CA SER A 162 -5.44 16.68 -15.71
C SER A 162 -5.93 17.29 -17.03
N ASP A 163 -5.67 18.58 -17.29
CA ASP A 163 -6.01 19.22 -18.57
C ASP A 163 -5.00 18.89 -19.69
N LEU A 164 -3.76 18.56 -19.35
CA LEU A 164 -2.63 18.44 -20.29
C LEU A 164 -2.10 17.00 -20.46
N ALA A 165 -2.44 16.13 -19.52
CA ALA A 165 -2.00 14.75 -19.43
C ALA A 165 -3.18 13.86 -19.03
N ASP A 166 -3.08 12.58 -19.33
CA ASP A 166 -4.01 11.59 -18.81
C ASP A 166 -3.63 11.29 -17.36
N THR A 167 -4.54 11.62 -16.43
CA THR A 167 -4.30 11.55 -15.00
C THR A 167 -5.24 10.56 -14.31
N THR A 168 -4.67 9.81 -13.38
CA THR A 168 -5.42 8.83 -12.60
C THR A 168 -4.80 8.59 -11.24
N ILE A 169 -5.63 8.23 -10.27
CA ILE A 169 -5.17 7.54 -9.06
C ILE A 169 -5.14 6.05 -9.39
N GLN A 170 -3.94 5.49 -9.46
CA GLN A 170 -3.79 4.05 -9.59
C GLN A 170 -3.74 3.41 -8.22
N VAL A 171 -4.54 2.37 -8.06
CA VAL A 171 -4.58 1.51 -6.90
C VAL A 171 -4.13 0.12 -7.33
N VAL A 172 -3.14 -0.43 -6.63
CA VAL A 172 -2.67 -1.81 -6.81
C VAL A 172 -2.84 -2.52 -5.48
N ILE A 173 -3.62 -3.61 -5.48
CA ILE A 173 -3.88 -4.39 -4.27
C ILE A 173 -3.51 -5.86 -4.51
N HIS A 174 -2.64 -6.37 -3.64
CA HIS A 174 -2.18 -7.76 -3.61
C HIS A 174 -2.90 -8.50 -2.48
N TYR A 175 -3.91 -9.28 -2.83
CA TYR A 175 -4.63 -10.15 -1.91
C TYR A 175 -3.95 -11.50 -1.76
N HIS A 176 -4.05 -12.05 -0.55
CA HIS A 176 -3.78 -13.46 -0.31
C HIS A 176 -4.89 -14.34 -0.90
N ASN A 177 -4.49 -15.40 -1.58
CA ASN A 177 -5.33 -16.46 -2.13
C ASN A 177 -5.79 -17.42 -1.04
N GLY A 178 -6.45 -16.92 0.02
CA GLY A 178 -6.88 -17.73 1.15
C GLY A 178 -7.87 -18.82 0.75
N ASN A 179 -9.16 -18.52 0.79
CA ASN A 179 -10.25 -19.45 0.38
C ASN A 179 -11.15 -18.82 -0.70
N GLY A 180 -10.57 -18.03 -1.60
CA GLY A 180 -11.31 -17.34 -2.67
C GLY A 180 -12.13 -16.11 -2.22
N MET A 181 -12.10 -15.77 -0.93
CA MET A 181 -12.61 -14.49 -0.44
C MET A 181 -11.56 -13.40 -0.61
N ILE A 182 -11.85 -12.43 -1.48
CA ILE A 182 -11.10 -11.19 -1.57
C ILE A 182 -11.93 -10.07 -0.94
N GLY A 183 -11.27 -9.20 -0.16
CA GLY A 183 -11.91 -8.01 0.40
C GLY A 183 -12.23 -6.97 -0.67
N GLY A 184 -12.67 -5.78 -0.25
CA GLY A 184 -12.92 -4.69 -1.17
C GLY A 184 -12.53 -3.34 -0.56
N PRO A 185 -11.92 -2.43 -1.35
CA PRO A 185 -11.65 -1.07 -0.92
C PRO A 185 -12.96 -0.28 -0.76
N SER A 186 -13.00 0.65 0.19
CA SER A 186 -14.14 1.56 0.37
C SER A 186 -13.76 3.01 0.05
N LEU A 187 -14.62 3.69 -0.69
CA LEU A 187 -14.50 5.13 -0.94
C LEU A 187 -15.53 5.87 -0.10
N SER A 188 -15.07 6.79 0.76
CA SER A 188 -15.97 7.67 1.49
C SER A 188 -16.51 8.79 0.59
N ASP A 189 -17.63 9.41 1.00
CA ASP A 189 -18.16 10.62 0.35
C ASP A 189 -17.12 11.73 0.22
N LYS A 190 -16.22 11.84 1.20
CA LYS A 190 -15.11 12.80 1.18
C LYS A 190 -14.13 12.46 0.05
N ASN A 191 -13.73 11.18 -0.07
CA ASN A 191 -12.82 10.75 -1.14
C ASN A 191 -13.41 11.03 -2.52
N ILE A 192 -14.68 10.69 -2.72
CA ILE A 192 -15.38 10.90 -4.00
C ILE A 192 -15.42 12.39 -4.36
N LYS A 193 -15.75 13.26 -3.40
CA LYS A 193 -15.77 14.72 -3.61
C LYS A 193 -14.38 15.25 -3.95
N THR A 194 -13.35 14.85 -3.22
CA THR A 194 -11.98 15.30 -3.49
C THR A 194 -11.47 14.86 -4.87
N LEU A 195 -11.76 13.62 -5.28
CA LEU A 195 -11.44 13.14 -6.63
C LEU A 195 -12.13 13.99 -7.71
N ALA A 196 -13.43 14.24 -7.53
CA ALA A 196 -14.20 15.07 -8.45
C ALA A 196 -13.67 16.52 -8.51
N ASP A 197 -13.37 17.11 -7.35
CA ASP A 197 -12.85 18.47 -7.24
C ASP A 197 -11.48 18.63 -7.91
N LEU A 198 -10.66 17.57 -7.97
CA LEU A 198 -9.36 17.53 -8.64
C LEU A 198 -9.44 17.06 -10.11
N ASN A 199 -10.63 16.75 -10.62
CA ASN A 199 -10.84 16.16 -11.94
C ASN A 199 -10.02 14.86 -12.13
N LEU A 200 -10.10 13.95 -11.17
CA LEU A 200 -9.34 12.71 -11.16
C LEU A 200 -10.24 11.48 -11.28
N SER A 201 -9.79 10.52 -12.08
CA SER A 201 -10.27 9.15 -12.06
C SER A 201 -9.51 8.32 -11.02
N ILE A 202 -10.05 7.15 -10.67
CA ILE A 202 -9.38 6.13 -9.88
C ILE A 202 -9.52 4.78 -10.56
N ASP A 203 -8.42 4.04 -10.67
CA ASP A 203 -8.33 2.74 -11.32
C ASP A 203 -7.76 1.69 -10.37
N PHE A 204 -8.27 0.46 -10.46
CA PHE A 204 -7.98 -0.61 -9.50
C PHE A 204 -7.44 -1.86 -10.21
N ASP A 205 -6.20 -2.21 -9.90
CA ASP A 205 -5.60 -3.49 -10.26
C ASP A 205 -5.59 -4.42 -9.03
N PHE A 206 -6.21 -5.60 -9.20
CA PHE A 206 -6.23 -6.64 -8.18
C PHE A 206 -5.35 -7.81 -8.58
N TYR A 207 -4.42 -8.18 -7.70
CA TYR A 207 -3.57 -9.34 -7.83
C TYR A 207 -3.87 -10.31 -6.70
N ILE A 208 -3.81 -11.60 -7.00
CA ILE A 208 -4.03 -12.68 -6.04
C ILE A 208 -2.79 -13.57 -6.05
N SER A 209 -2.18 -13.79 -4.89
CA SER A 209 -0.99 -14.64 -4.72
C SER A 209 -1.04 -15.45 -3.42
N GLY A 210 -0.07 -16.32 -3.19
CA GLY A 210 -0.05 -17.22 -2.03
C GLY A 210 -0.80 -18.53 -2.20
N ASN A 211 -0.57 -19.42 -1.23
CA ASN A 211 -1.17 -20.73 -1.14
C ASN A 211 -2.55 -20.66 -0.47
N GLN A 212 -3.46 -21.53 -0.89
CA GLN A 212 -4.74 -21.68 -0.20
C GLN A 212 -4.53 -22.30 1.19
N TYR A 213 -5.42 -21.97 2.12
CA TYR A 213 -5.43 -22.65 3.42
C TYR A 213 -5.76 -24.14 3.21
N ILE A 214 -5.08 -25.00 3.96
CA ILE A 214 -5.32 -26.44 3.93
C ILE A 214 -6.64 -26.70 4.67
N SER A 215 -7.61 -27.29 3.96
CA SER A 215 -8.92 -27.67 4.50
C SER A 215 -8.91 -29.05 5.15
#